data_AF-A0A7L3NKE7-F1
#
_entry.id   AF-A0A7L3NKE7-F1
#
_cell.length_a   1.000
_cell.length_b   1.000
_cell.length_c   1.000
_cell.angle_alpha   90.00
_cell.angle_beta   90.00
_cell.angle_gamma   90.00
#
_symmetry.space_group_name_H-M   'P 1'
#
loop_
_entity.id
_entity.type
_entity.pdbx_description
1 polymer ?
#
loop_
_entity_poly.entity_id
_entity_poly.type
_entity_poly.pdbx_seq_one_letter_code
_entity_poly.pdbx_strand_id
1 'polypeptide(L)'
;RQCPEPTDVLSFPLHRVAAGELPRPRCRDEYNLGDIFLGVEYIHQQCRDTGEDFDSVLVVTAAHGLCHLLGYRHDTKPEWQQV
;
A
#
# COMPACT_ATOMS: atom_id res chain seq x y z
N ARG A 1 0.55 -12.52 -1.00
CA ARG A 1 1.44 -13.00 -2.10
C ARG A 1 2.19 -14.23 -1.59
N GLN A 2 2.59 -15.15 -2.46
CA GLN A 2 3.50 -16.27 -2.13
C GLN A 2 4.81 -16.07 -2.92
N CYS A 3 5.49 -14.96 -2.63
CA CYS A 3 6.72 -14.52 -3.28
C CYS A 3 7.76 -14.33 -2.16
N PRO A 4 8.83 -15.13 -2.08
CA PRO A 4 9.84 -15.02 -1.02
C PRO A 4 10.76 -13.80 -1.18
N GLU A 5 10.71 -13.12 -2.33
CA GLU A 5 11.52 -11.95 -2.63
C GLU A 5 11.08 -10.72 -1.80
N PRO A 6 12.02 -9.87 -1.38
CA PRO A 6 11.68 -8.61 -0.72
C PRO A 6 10.90 -7.69 -1.67
N THR A 7 10.07 -6.84 -1.08
CA THR A 7 9.31 -5.80 -1.78
C THR A 7 9.35 -4.53 -0.96
N ASP A 8 9.06 -3.41 -1.61
CA ASP A 8 8.88 -2.09 -1.01
C ASP A 8 7.71 -2.01 -0.01
N VAL A 9 6.55 -2.60 -0.33
CA VAL A 9 5.36 -2.55 0.52
C VAL A 9 4.53 -3.82 0.49
N LEU A 10 4.02 -4.19 1.67
CA LEU A 10 2.93 -5.16 1.83
C LEU A 10 1.81 -4.50 2.63
N SER A 11 0.57 -4.70 2.20
CA SER A 11 -0.62 -4.17 2.84
C SER A 11 -1.60 -5.29 3.14
N PHE A 12 -2.12 -5.30 4.35
CA PHE A 12 -3.01 -6.33 4.88
C PHE A 12 -4.31 -5.67 5.34
N PRO A 13 -5.29 -5.51 4.43
CA PRO A 13 -6.56 -4.88 4.76
C PRO A 13 -7.32 -5.70 5.79
N LEU A 14 -7.79 -5.05 6.86
CA LEU A 14 -8.70 -5.67 7.83
C LEU A 14 -10.11 -5.77 7.24
N HIS A 15 -10.49 -4.81 6.40
CA HIS A 15 -11.79 -4.73 5.74
C HIS A 15 -11.66 -5.00 4.24
N ARG A 16 -12.63 -5.70 3.66
CA ARG A 16 -12.78 -5.82 2.21
C ARG A 16 -13.79 -4.78 1.74
N VAL A 17 -13.31 -3.70 1.15
CA VAL A 17 -14.09 -2.57 0.61
C VAL A 17 -13.91 -2.48 -0.91
N ALA A 18 -14.86 -1.84 -1.59
CA ALA A 18 -14.62 -1.42 -2.98
C ALA A 18 -13.62 -0.26 -3.00
N ALA A 19 -12.93 -0.07 -4.13
CA ALA A 19 -11.93 0.98 -4.28
C ALA A 19 -12.51 2.36 -3.91
N GLY A 20 -11.87 3.03 -2.94
CA GLY A 20 -12.26 4.36 -2.46
C GLY A 20 -13.42 4.37 -1.44
N GLU A 21 -14.04 3.24 -1.16
CA GLU A 21 -15.04 3.14 -0.11
C GLU A 21 -14.39 3.02 1.27
N LEU A 22 -14.93 3.76 2.24
CA LEU A 22 -14.57 3.58 3.64
C LEU A 22 -15.42 2.46 4.27
N PRO A 23 -14.86 1.67 5.20
CA PRO A 23 -15.66 0.76 5.99
C PRO A 23 -16.75 1.53 6.73
N ARG A 24 -17.86 0.85 7.06
CA ARG A 24 -18.98 1.41 7.83
C ARG A 24 -18.92 0.88 9.27
N PRO A 25 -18.07 1.46 10.13
CA PRO A 25 -17.83 0.93 11.46
C PRO A 25 -19.04 1.04 12.37
N ARG A 26 -19.31 -0.01 13.15
CA ARG A 26 -20.31 -0.05 14.22
C ARG A 26 -19.72 0.23 15.59
N CYS A 27 -18.42 0.07 15.73
CA CYS A 27 -17.66 0.35 16.95
C CYS A 27 -16.28 0.93 16.59
N ARG A 28 -15.54 1.38 17.60
CA ARG A 28 -14.24 2.05 17.42
C ARG A 28 -13.19 1.14 16.76
N ASP A 29 -13.22 -0.16 17.05
CA ASP A 29 -12.21 -1.10 16.57
C ASP A 29 -12.34 -1.37 15.05
N GLU A 30 -13.52 -1.16 14.47
CA GLU A 30 -13.79 -1.27 13.03
C GLU A 30 -13.28 -0.08 12.21
N TYR A 31 -12.65 0.92 12.84
CA TYR A 31 -11.92 1.98 12.11
C TYR A 31 -10.51 1.56 11.71
N ASN A 32 -10.01 0.42 12.21
CA ASN A 32 -8.70 -0.07 11.83
C ASN A 32 -8.72 -0.57 10.38
N LEU A 33 -8.02 0.11 9.48
CA LEU A 33 -7.97 -0.28 8.06
C LEU A 33 -7.11 -1.53 7.81
N GLY A 34 -6.23 -1.88 8.75
CA GLY A 34 -5.27 -2.96 8.63
C GLY A 34 -3.82 -2.49 8.71
N ASP A 35 -2.90 -3.35 8.27
CA ASP A 35 -1.47 -3.17 8.49
C ASP A 35 -0.72 -2.84 7.19
N ILE A 36 0.31 -2.01 7.30
CA ILE A 36 1.26 -1.71 6.22
C ILE A 36 2.66 -2.04 6.72
N PHE A 37 3.38 -2.87 5.98
CA PHE A 37 4.78 -3.18 6.21
C PHE A 37 5.61 -2.56 5.09
N LEU A 38 6.61 -1.76 5.45
CA LEU A 38 7.52 -1.10 4.51
C LEU A 38 8.88 -1.78 4.55
N GLY A 39 9.34 -2.22 3.38
CA GLY A 39 10.69 -2.77 3.18
C GLY A 39 11.73 -1.65 3.11
N VAL A 40 11.96 -0.94 4.22
CA VAL A 40 12.79 0.27 4.24
C VAL A 40 14.19 0.05 3.67
N GLU A 41 14.86 -1.04 4.02
CA GLU A 41 16.18 -1.38 3.49
C GLU A 41 16.14 -1.63 1.98
N TYR A 42 15.09 -2.29 1.48
CA TYR A 42 14.88 -2.52 0.06
C TYR A 42 14.67 -1.20 -0.69
N ILE A 43 13.80 -0.32 -0.17
CA ILE A 43 13.56 1.02 -0.74
C ILE A 43 14.86 1.82 -0.77
N HIS A 44 15.60 1.85 0.33
CA HIS A 44 16.87 2.58 0.41
C HIS A 44 17.90 2.08 -0.61
N GLN A 45 18.02 0.76 -0.80
CA GLN A 45 18.91 0.20 -1.80
C GLN A 45 18.47 0.57 -3.23
N GLN A 46 17.17 0.49 -3.53
CA GLN A 46 16.63 0.92 -4.83
C GLN A 46 16.93 2.40 -5.11
N CYS A 47 16.69 3.30 -4.14
CA CYS A 47 17.00 4.73 -4.27
C CYS A 47 18.48 4.98 -4.54
N ARG A 48 19.39 4.22 -3.91
CA ARG A 48 20.83 4.32 -4.19
C ARG A 48 21.19 3.92 -5.61
N ASP A 49 20.50 2.94 -6.17
CA ASP A 49 20.75 2.41 -7.51
C ASP A 49 20.12 3.31 -8.59
N THR A 50 18.95 3.92 -8.32
CA THR A 50 18.24 4.79 -9.27
C THR A 50 18.63 6.27 -9.15
N GLY A 51 19.18 6.68 -8.01
CA GLY A 51 19.46 8.09 -7.68
C GLY A 51 18.22 8.87 -7.22
N GLU A 52 17.11 8.19 -6.91
CA GLU A 52 15.90 8.82 -6.39
C GLU A 52 16.04 9.23 -4.92
N ASP A 53 15.28 10.25 -4.53
CA ASP A 53 15.22 10.72 -3.15
C ASP A 53 14.47 9.71 -2.27
N PHE A 54 15.13 9.23 -1.21
CA PHE A 54 14.60 8.19 -0.33
C PHE A 54 13.32 8.62 0.37
N ASP A 55 13.26 9.84 0.89
CA ASP A 55 12.09 10.33 1.64
C ASP A 55 10.88 10.46 0.71
N SER A 56 11.08 10.96 -0.50
CA SER A 56 10.04 11.05 -1.53
C SER A 56 9.48 9.67 -1.89
N VAL A 57 10.35 8.68 -2.15
CA VAL A 57 9.91 7.31 -2.47
C VAL A 57 9.18 6.70 -1.28
N LEU A 58 9.70 6.85 -0.06
CA LEU A 58 9.07 6.32 1.15
C LEU A 58 7.65 6.86 1.35
N VAL A 59 7.43 8.16 1.14
CA VAL A 59 6.10 8.79 1.24
C VAL A 59 5.14 8.23 0.18
N VAL A 60 5.60 8.11 -1.07
CA VAL A 60 4.80 7.54 -2.16
C VAL A 60 4.44 6.08 -1.87
N THR A 61 5.40 5.27 -1.40
CA THR A 61 5.18 3.86 -1.05
C THR A 61 4.21 3.72 0.14
N ALA A 62 4.28 4.58 1.14
CA ALA A 62 3.33 4.58 2.26
C ALA A 62 1.91 4.95 1.80
N ALA A 63 1.77 5.98 0.97
CA ALA A 63 0.49 6.37 0.38
C ALA A 63 -0.09 5.24 -0.50
N HIS A 64 0.77 4.57 -1.28
CA HIS A 64 0.40 3.40 -2.07
C HIS A 64 -0.13 2.27 -1.20
N GLY A 65 0.54 1.97 -0.08
CA GLY A 65 0.06 0.98 0.90
C GLY A 65 -1.32 1.32 1.46
N LEU A 66 -1.60 2.60 1.74
CA LEU A 66 -2.91 3.06 2.17
C LEU A 66 -3.98 2.85 1.11
N CYS A 67 -3.69 3.15 -0.17
CA CYS A 67 -4.60 2.87 -1.28
C CYS A 67 -5.01 1.39 -1.33
N HIS A 68 -4.07 0.47 -1.07
CA HIS A 68 -4.39 -0.95 -0.99
C HIS A 68 -5.29 -1.31 0.19
N LEU A 69 -5.15 -0.65 1.35
CA LEU A 69 -6.11 -0.83 2.45
C LEU A 69 -7.52 -0.33 2.09
N LEU A 70 -7.62 0.66 1.21
CA LEU A 70 -8.88 1.22 0.70
C LEU A 70 -9.42 0.49 -0.55
N GLY A 71 -8.92 -0.70 -0.84
CA GLY A 71 -9.43 -1.55 -1.91
C GLY A 71 -8.98 -1.18 -3.33
N TYR A 72 -8.11 -0.18 -3.50
CA TYR A 72 -7.51 0.11 -4.80
C TYR A 72 -6.53 -1.01 -5.20
N ARG A 73 -6.56 -1.37 -6.48
CA ARG A 73 -5.66 -2.35 -7.09
C ARG A 73 -5.08 -1.76 -8.37
N HIS A 74 -4.04 -2.38 -8.89
CA HIS A 74 -3.36 -1.94 -10.12
C HIS A 74 -2.86 -3.12 -10.94
N ASP A 75 -3.45 -4.31 -10.75
CA ASP A 75 -3.05 -5.53 -11.46
C ASP A 75 -3.48 -5.47 -12.94
N THR A 76 -4.49 -4.65 -13.27
CA THR A 76 -5.02 -4.50 -14.63
C THR A 76 -5.26 -3.05 -15.03
N LYS A 77 -5.11 -2.72 -16.32
CA LYS A 77 -5.34 -1.35 -16.86
C LYS A 77 -6.64 -0.68 -16.38
N PRO A 78 -7.81 -1.36 -16.32
CA PRO A 78 -9.03 -0.75 -15.80
C PRO A 78 -8.92 -0.33 -14.33
N GLU A 79 -8.18 -1.06 -13.50
CA GLU A 79 -8.00 -0.70 -12.08
C GLU A 79 -7.14 0.56 -11.93
N TRP A 80 -6.14 0.78 -12.81
CA TRP A 80 -5.35 2.03 -12.83
C TRP A 80 -6.18 3.29 -13.09
N GLN A 81 -7.33 3.14 -13.75
CA GLN A 81 -8.19 4.27 -14.15
C GLN A 81 -9.26 4.61 -13.11
N GLN A 82 -9.34 3.86 -12.00
CA GLN A 82 -10.27 4.12 -10.90
C GLN A 82 -9.74 5.28 -10.05
N VAL A 83 -9.95 6.50 -10.54
CA VAL A 83 -9.66 7.77 -9.84
C VAL A 83 -10.98 8.45 -9.47
#